data_AF-A0A4U7U8H7-F1
#
_entry.id   AF-A0A4U7U8H7-F1
#
_cell.length_a   1.000
_cell.length_b   1.000
_cell.length_c   1.000
_cell.angle_alpha   90.00
_cell.angle_beta   90.00
_cell.angle_gamma   90.00
#
_symmetry.space_group_name_H-M   'P 1'
#
loop_
_entity.id
_entity.type
_entity.pdbx_description
1 polymer ?
#
loop_
_entity_poly.entity_id
_entity_poly.type
_entity_poly.pdbx_seq_one_letter_code
_entity_poly.pdbx_strand_id
1 'polypeptide(L)' 'MRYLEHVTTDGERWDNLAWRYYGDALAYERIIAANPHVAIMPVLPSGVRLIIPVISVTQTTPELPPWLR' A
#
# COMPACT_ATOMS: atom_id res chain seq x y z
N MET A 1 -11.14 -12.40 -2.72
CA MET A 1 -10.27 -11.37 -2.09
C MET A 1 -10.68 -10.02 -2.64
N ARG A 2 -10.81 -8.99 -1.78
CA ARG A 2 -11.16 -7.63 -2.21
C ARG A 2 -9.89 -6.85 -2.56
N TYR A 3 -9.90 -6.13 -3.66
CA TYR A 3 -8.79 -5.29 -4.12
C TYR A 3 -9.32 -3.97 -4.70
N LEU A 4 -8.43 -2.99 -4.84
CA LEU A 4 -8.65 -1.77 -5.61
C LEU A 4 -7.76 -1.81 -6.85
N GLU A 5 -8.19 -1.19 -7.94
CA GLU A 5 -7.37 -1.00 -9.13
C GLU A 5 -6.76 0.39 -9.11
N HIS A 6 -5.46 0.49 -9.38
CA HIS A 6 -4.74 1.75 -9.52
C HIS A 6 -4.06 1.81 -10.88
N VAL A 7 -4.14 2.94 -11.58
CA VAL A 7 -3.38 3.19 -12.81
C VAL A 7 -2.23 4.11 -12.45
N THR A 8 -0.99 3.66 -12.68
CA THR A 8 0.19 4.43 -12.32
C THR A 8 0.31 5.72 -13.13
N THR A 9 0.79 6.78 -12.50
CA THR A 9 1.16 8.03 -13.14
C THR A 9 2.68 8.18 -13.20
N ASP A 10 3.17 9.11 -14.02
CA ASP A 10 4.61 9.34 -14.16
C ASP A 10 5.25 9.71 -12.81
N GLY A 11 6.42 9.13 -12.52
CA GLY A 11 7.13 9.34 -11.26
C GLY A 11 6.57 8.60 -10.03
N GLU A 12 5.53 7.77 -10.15
CA GLU A 12 5.04 6.98 -9.01
C GLU A 12 6.03 5.89 -8.58
N ARG A 13 6.06 5.62 -7.27
CA ARG A 13 6.94 4.64 -6.63
C ARG A 13 6.13 3.71 -5.73
N TRP A 14 6.67 2.53 -5.47
CA TRP A 14 6.03 1.50 -4.65
C TRP A 14 5.71 1.97 -3.22
N ASP A 15 6.63 2.67 -2.58
CA ASP A 15 6.48 3.24 -1.24
C ASP A 15 5.41 4.34 -1.19
N ASN A 16 5.32 5.16 -2.23
CA ASN A 16 4.27 6.18 -2.33
C ASN A 16 2.87 5.55 -2.41
N LEU A 17 2.73 4.46 -3.18
CA LEU A 17 1.48 3.72 -3.28
C LEU A 17 1.11 3.05 -1.95
N ALA A 18 2.09 2.42 -1.29
CA ALA A 18 1.87 1.79 0.00
C ALA A 18 1.45 2.81 1.07
N TRP A 19 2.10 3.97 1.11
CA TRP A 19 1.67 5.07 1.98
C TRP A 19 0.25 5.53 1.67
N ARG A 20 -0.08 5.74 0.39
CA ARG A 20 -1.42 6.20 -0.04
C ARG A 20 -2.54 5.23 0.36
N TYR A 21 -2.32 3.93 0.18
CA TYR A 21 -3.37 2.92 0.37
C TYR A 21 -3.38 2.28 1.75
N TYR A 22 -2.23 2.20 2.42
CA TYR A 22 -2.08 1.51 3.71
C TYR A 22 -1.66 2.45 4.86
N GLY A 23 -1.25 3.68 4.59
CA GLY A 23 -0.67 4.57 5.60
C GLY A 23 0.69 4.10 6.12
N ASP A 24 1.32 3.14 5.43
CA ASP A 24 2.62 2.58 5.78
C ASP A 24 3.45 2.46 4.50
N ALA A 25 4.51 3.26 4.40
CA ALA A 25 5.38 3.28 3.23
C ALA A 25 6.17 1.97 3.07
N LEU A 26 6.32 1.14 4.12
CA LEU A 26 7.02 -0.14 4.05
C LEU A 26 6.10 -1.29 3.64
N ALA A 27 4.79 -1.07 3.57
CA ALA A 27 3.80 -2.07 3.20
C ALA A 27 3.77 -2.39 1.69
N TYR A 28 4.70 -1.88 0.88
CA TYR A 28 4.70 -2.04 -0.57
C TYR A 28 4.90 -3.48 -1.03
N GLU A 29 5.52 -4.34 -0.22
CA GLU A 29 5.74 -5.75 -0.53
C GLU A 29 4.43 -6.46 -0.90
N ARG A 30 3.33 -6.10 -0.24
CA ARG A 30 1.98 -6.65 -0.52
C ARG A 30 1.50 -6.31 -1.93
N ILE A 31 1.80 -5.10 -2.39
CA ILE A 31 1.44 -4.63 -3.73
C ILE A 31 2.30 -5.37 -4.77
N ILE A 32 3.61 -5.49 -4.51
CA ILE A 32 4.53 -6.22 -5.40
C ILE A 32 4.09 -7.70 -5.53
N ALA A 33 3.81 -8.37 -4.41
CA ALA A 33 3.38 -9.76 -4.39
C ALA A 33 2.06 -10.00 -5.15
N ALA A 34 1.16 -9.01 -5.14
CA ALA A 34 -0.09 -9.05 -5.90
C ALA A 34 0.09 -8.80 -7.41
N ASN A 35 1.22 -8.24 -7.83
CA ASN A 35 1.49 -7.86 -9.22
C ASN A 35 2.84 -8.46 -9.72
N PRO A 36 3.01 -9.80 -9.72
CA PRO A 36 4.28 -10.45 -10.09
C PRO A 36 4.69 -10.22 -11.55
N HIS A 37 3.78 -9.73 -12.38
CA HIS A 37 4.01 -9.39 -13.78
C HIS A 37 4.62 -7.99 -13.97
N VAL A 38 4.71 -7.18 -12.91
CA VAL A 38 5.28 -5.84 -12.95
C VAL A 38 6.71 -5.89 -12.40
N ALA A 39 7.66 -5.37 -13.16
CA ALA A 39 9.06 -5.31 -12.74
C ALA A 39 9.21 -4.43 -11.49
N ILE A 40 10.04 -4.88 -10.54
CA ILE A 40 10.33 -4.14 -9.30
C ILE A 40 11.35 -3.04 -9.61
N MET A 41 10.85 -1.90 -10.08
CA MET A 41 11.64 -0.71 -10.38
C MET A 41 11.43 0.38 -9.32
N PRO A 42 12.44 1.24 -9.05
CA PRO A 42 12.31 2.31 -8.06
C PRO A 42 11.29 3.38 -8.48
N VAL A 43 11.03 3.53 -9.78
CA VAL A 43 10.00 4.37 -10.38
C VAL A 43 9.21 3.51 -11.37
N LEU A 44 7.90 3.56 -11.27
CA LEU A 44 6.98 2.83 -12.12
C LEU A 44 6.69 3.64 -13.40
N PRO A 45 6.62 2.98 -14.57
CA PRO A 45 6.15 3.65 -15.77
C PRO A 45 4.69 4.05 -15.60
N SER A 46 4.26 5.12 -16.28
CA SER A 46 2.87 5.54 -16.29
C SER A 46 1.98 4.57 -17.08
N GLY A 47 0.71 4.47 -16.71
CA GLY A 47 -0.29 3.66 -17.39
C GLY A 47 -0.31 2.17 -16.99
N VAL A 48 0.50 1.74 -16.02
CA VAL A 48 0.46 0.36 -15.51
C VAL A 48 -0.73 0.18 -14.59
N ARG A 49 -1.49 -0.89 -14.78
CA ARG A 49 -2.59 -1.26 -13.89
C ARG A 49 -2.04 -2.13 -12.75
N LEU A 50 -2.28 -1.70 -11.52
CA LEU A 50 -1.89 -2.40 -10.32
C LEU A 50 -3.12 -2.85 -9.54
N ILE A 51 -3.04 -4.08 -9.04
CA ILE A 51 -3.96 -4.62 -8.04
C ILE A 51 -3.44 -4.20 -6.67
N ILE A 52 -4.25 -3.48 -5.90
CA ILE A 52 -3.96 -3.09 -4.53
C ILE A 52 -4.81 -3.95 -3.57
N PRO A 53 -4.23 -4.95 -2.88
CA PRO A 53 -4.98 -5.77 -1.93
C PRO A 53 -5.60 -4.94 -0.81
N VAL A 54 -6.89 -5.15 -0.51
CA VAL A 54 -7.52 -4.54 0.67
C VAL A 54 -7.20 -5.39 1.90
N ILE A 55 -6.58 -4.78 2.91
CA ILE A 55 -6.23 -5.43 4.17
C ILE A 55 -7.19 -4.98 5.28
N SER A 56 -7.52 -5.90 6.18
CA SER A 56 -8.20 -5.56 7.43
C SER A 56 -7.16 -5.06 8.42
N VAL A 57 -7.29 -3.80 8.85
CA VAL A 57 -6.47 -3.26 9.93
C VAL A 57 -7.21 -3.53 11.24
N THR A 58 -6.64 -4.38 12.09
CA THR A 58 -7.07 -4.44 13.48
C THR A 58 -6.55 -3.19 14.16
N GLN A 59 -7.42 -2.20 14.38
CA GLN A 59 -7.08 -1.04 15.19
C GLN A 59 -6.84 -1.52 16.61
N THR A 60 -5.57 -1.57 17.02
CA THR A 60 -5.22 -1.77 18.42
C THR A 60 -5.63 -0.48 19.13
N THR A 61 -6.71 -0.52 19.92
CA THR A 61 -7.08 0.63 20.74
C THR A 61 -5.93 0.86 21.73
N PRO A 62 -5.26 2.02 21.71
CA PRO A 62 -4.24 2.29 22.69
C PRO A 62 -4.91 2.27 24.07
N GLU A 63 -4.45 1.38 24.94
CA GLU A 63 -4.93 1.36 26.31
C GLU A 63 -4.55 2.70 26.94
N LEU A 64 -5.56 3.49 27.33
CA LEU A 64 -5.32 4.82 27.89
C LEU A 64 -4.44 4.66 29.13
N PRO A 65 -3.31 5.41 29.19
CA PRO A 65 -2.45 5.32 30.35
C PRO A 65 -3.22 5.79 31.59
N PRO A 66 -2.90 5.28 32.80
CA PRO A 66 -3.72 5.44 34.00
C PRO A 66 -3.93 6.90 34.44
N TRP A 67 -3.10 7.84 33.98
CA TRP A 67 -3.18 9.28 34.27
C TRP A 67 -4.04 10.07 33.26
N LEU A 68 -4.55 9.41 32.21
CA LEU A 68 -5.43 9.99 31.18
C LEU A 68 -6.87 9.44 31.28
N ARG A 69 -7.18 8.70 32.34
CA ARG A 69 -8.52 8.15 32.61
C ARG A 69 -9.41 9.17 33.32
#